data_AF-A0A433BPA2-F1
#
_entry.id   AF-A0A433BPA2-F1
#
_cell.length_a   1.000
_cell.length_b   1.000
_cell.length_c   1.000
_cell.angle_alpha   90.00
_cell.angle_beta   90.00
_cell.angle_gamma   90.00
#
_symmetry.space_group_name_H-M   'P 1'
#
loop_
_entity.id
_entity.type
_entity.pdbx_description
1 polymer ?
#
loop_
_entity_poly.entity_id
_entity_poly.type
_entity_poly.pdbx_seq_one_letter_code
_entity_poly.pdbx_strand_id
1 'polypeptide(L)'
;MPEQLVLQKLLATPMASAIVENGLDQVGGYVTEASAVVGLRTPTELLAAYGVDAAPDFADVVRFEQPRLATFTKPSDSERPWRDFPHGFLLGGSLAPVWRMSRTRFSYGAEYWRIRSDGEQKCLSHYAGAGRGWVGAKRWRPPSPVVGTLARWQGREFFADATAETVLLTALTENGPAGFDQVRPGAWSATVPLSECEVFERVYTAQVDGIPVRILRRAGDTAEVLLLSDDPADAQRVGAGLVEAGVFEAVVDARRLTNVQGVENQWVSSADK
;
A
#
# COMPACT_ATOMS: atom_id res chain seq x y z
N MET A 1 -18.84 16.60 5.61
CA MET A 1 -18.17 15.28 5.77
C MET A 1 -16.71 15.57 6.09
N PRO A 2 -16.08 14.93 7.08
CA PRO A 2 -14.66 15.16 7.31
C PRO A 2 -13.90 14.81 6.04
N GLU A 3 -13.09 15.74 5.57
CA GLU A 3 -12.24 15.58 4.40
C GLU A 3 -11.34 14.36 4.61
N GLN A 4 -11.34 13.43 3.64
CA GLN A 4 -10.58 12.20 3.78
C GLN A 4 -9.09 12.55 3.61
N LEU A 5 -8.27 12.20 4.61
CA LEU A 5 -6.86 12.55 4.64
C LEU A 5 -6.14 12.03 3.39
N VAL A 6 -5.55 12.93 2.59
CA VAL A 6 -4.71 12.56 1.45
C VAL A 6 -3.28 12.38 1.92
N LEU A 7 -2.75 11.19 1.72
CA LEU A 7 -1.40 10.79 2.08
C LEU A 7 -0.46 10.94 0.88
N GLN A 8 0.81 11.19 1.15
CA GLN A 8 1.90 11.12 0.17
C GLN A 8 2.93 10.09 0.63
N LYS A 9 3.29 9.18 -0.28
CA LYS A 9 4.39 8.22 -0.12
C LYS A 9 5.52 8.59 -1.09
N LEU A 10 6.71 8.86 -0.56
CA LEU A 10 7.93 8.88 -1.38
C LEU A 10 8.24 7.46 -1.89
N LEU A 11 8.49 7.33 -3.18
CA LEU A 11 8.84 6.06 -3.80
C LEU A 11 10.36 5.89 -3.95
N ALA A 12 10.89 4.78 -3.44
CA ALA A 12 12.19 4.30 -3.88
C ALA A 12 12.11 3.78 -5.33
N THR A 13 13.22 3.85 -6.07
CA THR A 13 13.29 3.43 -7.48
C THR A 13 12.72 2.03 -7.74
N PRO A 14 13.02 0.99 -6.93
CA PRO A 14 12.46 -0.35 -7.15
C PRO A 14 10.93 -0.39 -7.06
N MET A 15 10.33 0.40 -6.15
CA MET A 15 8.87 0.46 -5.99
C MET A 15 8.21 1.23 -7.14
N ALA A 16 8.81 2.34 -7.57
CA ALA A 16 8.37 3.07 -8.77
C ALA A 16 8.40 2.17 -10.01
N SER A 17 9.50 1.44 -10.23
CA SER A 17 9.60 0.44 -11.30
C SER A 17 8.57 -0.68 -11.14
N ALA A 18 8.31 -1.18 -9.93
CA ALA A 18 7.33 -2.23 -9.70
C ALA A 18 5.89 -1.78 -10.03
N ILE A 19 5.54 -0.52 -9.79
CA ILE A 19 4.25 0.06 -10.20
C ILE A 19 4.15 0.09 -11.73
N VAL A 20 5.14 0.68 -12.41
CA VAL A 20 5.10 0.89 -13.87
C VAL A 20 5.25 -0.42 -14.65
N GLU A 21 6.16 -1.28 -14.24
CA GLU A 21 6.50 -2.51 -14.97
C GLU A 21 5.54 -3.66 -14.65
N ASN A 22 5.17 -3.80 -13.37
CA ASN A 22 4.44 -4.98 -12.88
C ASN A 22 3.03 -4.65 -12.37
N GLY A 23 2.63 -3.38 -12.29
CA GLY A 23 1.34 -3.00 -11.76
C GLY A 23 1.20 -3.27 -10.26
N LEU A 24 2.27 -3.09 -9.47
CA LEU A 24 2.24 -3.23 -8.01
C LEU A 24 1.10 -2.39 -7.42
N ASP A 25 0.14 -3.05 -6.78
CA ASP A 25 -1.07 -2.44 -6.23
C ASP A 25 -0.99 -2.19 -4.72
N GLN A 26 0.13 -2.55 -4.07
CA GLN A 26 0.26 -2.51 -2.62
C GLN A 26 1.13 -1.34 -2.13
N VAL A 27 0.75 -0.80 -0.98
CA VAL A 27 1.40 0.33 -0.31
C VAL A 27 1.49 0.09 1.20
N GLY A 28 2.53 0.62 1.84
CA GLY A 28 2.75 0.56 3.29
C GLY A 28 3.93 1.47 3.66
N GLY A 29 4.49 1.30 4.86
CA GLY A 29 5.71 2.00 5.26
C GLY A 29 5.46 3.48 5.58
N TYR A 30 6.49 4.32 5.42
CA TYR A 30 6.39 5.73 5.77
C TYR A 30 5.50 6.52 4.80
N VAL A 31 4.56 7.26 5.37
CA VAL A 31 3.64 8.19 4.70
C VAL A 31 3.53 9.48 5.50
N THR A 32 3.25 10.57 4.80
CA THR A 32 2.96 11.89 5.38
C THR A 32 1.64 12.41 4.82
N GLU A 33 1.04 13.40 5.46
CA GLU A 33 -0.05 14.16 4.85
C GLU A 33 0.48 14.92 3.62
N ALA A 34 -0.22 14.83 2.49
CA ALA A 34 0.19 15.47 1.24
C ALA A 34 0.17 17.00 1.33
N SER A 35 -0.80 17.57 2.05
CA SER A 35 -0.92 19.02 2.26
C SER A 35 0.29 19.59 3.01
N ALA A 36 0.82 18.85 3.99
CA ALA A 36 1.95 19.26 4.84
C ALA A 36 3.29 19.32 4.09
N VAL A 37 3.38 18.64 2.95
CA VAL A 37 4.60 18.58 2.12
C VAL A 37 4.43 19.24 0.75
N VAL A 38 3.34 19.97 0.52
CA VAL A 38 3.07 20.66 -0.75
C VAL A 38 4.15 21.68 -1.11
N GLY A 39 4.83 22.22 -0.10
CA GLY A 39 5.94 23.18 -0.27
C GLY A 39 7.27 22.54 -0.67
N LEU A 40 7.42 21.21 -0.58
CA LEU A 40 8.62 20.49 -1.02
C LEU A 40 8.53 20.24 -2.53
N ARG A 41 8.94 21.23 -3.31
CA ARG A 41 8.62 21.28 -4.74
C ARG A 41 9.70 20.65 -5.61
N THR A 42 10.90 20.44 -5.10
CA THR A 42 12.01 19.83 -5.84
C THR A 42 12.41 18.48 -5.25
N PRO A 43 13.06 17.59 -6.02
CA PRO A 43 13.61 16.33 -5.53
C PRO A 43 14.57 16.54 -4.36
N THR A 44 15.43 17.55 -4.43
CA THR A 44 16.39 17.88 -3.36
C THR A 44 15.68 18.24 -2.05
N GLU A 45 14.69 19.14 -2.09
CA GLU A 45 13.92 19.51 -0.90
C GLU A 45 13.16 18.32 -0.32
N LEU A 46 12.51 17.54 -1.19
CA LEU A 46 11.76 16.37 -0.77
C LEU A 46 12.65 15.31 -0.14
N LEU A 47 13.75 14.94 -0.78
CA LEU A 47 14.68 13.92 -0.28
C LEU A 47 15.38 14.36 1.00
N ALA A 48 15.76 15.64 1.11
CA ALA A 48 16.33 16.19 2.34
C ALA A 48 15.36 16.09 3.53
N ALA A 49 14.06 16.29 3.31
CA ALA A 49 13.04 16.10 4.36
C ALA A 49 12.92 14.63 4.80
N TYR A 50 13.23 13.67 3.93
CA TYR A 50 13.34 12.25 4.27
C TYR A 50 14.75 11.86 4.75
N GLY A 51 15.66 12.83 4.92
CA GLY A 51 17.03 12.58 5.36
C GLY A 51 17.93 11.94 4.33
N VAL A 52 17.53 11.93 3.07
CA VAL A 52 18.33 11.41 1.96
C VAL A 52 19.12 12.57 1.36
N ASP A 53 20.44 12.50 1.46
CA ASP A 53 21.34 13.47 0.83
C ASP A 53 21.59 13.07 -0.62
N ALA A 54 20.67 13.49 -1.50
CA ALA A 54 20.75 13.25 -2.94
C ALA A 54 20.00 14.35 -3.72
N ALA A 55 20.44 14.59 -4.96
CA ALA A 55 19.85 15.57 -5.87
C ALA A 55 19.64 14.98 -7.28
N PRO A 56 18.74 14.00 -7.44
CA PRO A 56 18.40 13.45 -8.75
C PRO A 56 17.56 14.43 -9.59
N ASP A 57 17.49 14.19 -10.90
CA ASP A 57 16.65 14.97 -11.83
C ASP A 57 15.16 14.94 -11.47
N PHE A 58 14.72 13.86 -10.82
CA PHE A 58 13.35 13.70 -10.37
C PHE A 58 13.23 12.84 -9.11
N ALA A 59 12.12 13.03 -8.39
CA ALA A 59 11.64 12.14 -7.35
C ALA A 59 10.20 11.70 -7.69
N ASP A 60 9.89 10.44 -7.39
CA ASP A 60 8.55 9.88 -7.63
C ASP A 60 7.80 9.73 -6.30
N VAL A 61 6.52 10.10 -6.30
CA VAL A 61 5.63 9.97 -5.15
C VAL A 61 4.29 9.39 -5.56
N VAL A 62 3.58 8.76 -4.63
CA VAL A 62 2.15 8.45 -4.81
C VAL A 62 1.33 9.25 -3.82
N ARG A 63 0.26 9.87 -4.31
CA ARG A 63 -0.75 10.56 -3.51
C ARG A 63 -2.03 9.76 -3.51
N PHE A 64 -2.63 9.53 -2.35
CA PHE A 64 -3.79 8.66 -2.23
C PHE A 64 -4.60 9.00 -0.99
N GLU A 65 -5.92 8.84 -1.07
CA GLU A 65 -6.78 8.90 0.10
C GLU A 65 -6.39 7.79 1.09
N GLN A 66 -6.42 8.11 2.38
CA GLN A 66 -6.20 7.14 3.45
C GLN A 66 -7.07 5.89 3.25
N PRO A 67 -6.46 4.69 3.12
CA PRO A 67 -7.20 3.44 3.05
C PRO A 67 -7.95 3.20 4.36
N ARG A 68 -9.24 2.89 4.29
CA ARG A 68 -10.16 2.81 5.45
C ARG A 68 -9.74 1.84 6.56
N LEU A 69 -8.99 0.79 6.20
CA LEU A 69 -8.60 -0.30 7.09
C LEU A 69 -7.09 -0.33 7.37
N ALA A 70 -6.33 0.66 6.85
CA ALA A 70 -4.93 0.78 7.18
C ALA A 70 -4.76 1.27 8.63
N THR A 71 -3.83 0.67 9.36
CA THR A 71 -3.41 1.14 10.68
C THR A 71 -2.19 2.04 10.55
N PHE A 72 -2.14 3.08 11.37
CA PHE A 72 -1.05 4.04 11.42
C PHE A 72 -0.37 3.95 12.79
N THR A 73 0.95 3.87 12.78
CA THR A 73 1.76 3.82 13.99
C THR A 73 2.82 4.91 13.94
N LYS A 74 3.25 5.38 15.12
CA LYS A 74 4.41 6.25 15.23
C LYS A 74 5.65 5.48 14.72
N PRO A 75 6.55 6.12 13.96
CA PRO A 75 7.88 5.58 13.68
C PRO A 75 8.62 5.14 14.95
N SER A 76 9.58 4.22 14.80
CA SER A 76 10.31 3.65 15.93
C SER A 76 11.35 4.64 16.47
N ASP A 77 11.59 4.58 17.78
CA ASP A 77 12.68 5.33 18.44
C ASP A 77 13.96 4.48 18.56
N SER A 78 13.97 3.27 17.97
CA SER A 78 15.11 2.36 18.04
C SER A 78 16.26 2.82 17.14
N GLU A 79 17.50 2.65 17.60
CA GLU A 79 18.67 2.87 16.75
C GLU A 79 18.68 1.86 15.59
N ARG A 80 18.76 2.38 14.36
CA ARG A 80 18.75 1.60 13.12
C ARG A 80 19.79 2.13 12.12
N PRO A 81 20.26 1.31 11.16
CA PRO A 81 21.22 1.75 10.14
C PRO A 81 20.68 2.77 9.12
N TRP A 82 19.36 2.93 9.03
CA TRP A 82 18.70 3.97 8.24
C TRP A 82 18.23 5.11 9.14
N ARG A 83 18.03 6.28 8.54
CA ARG A 83 17.36 7.39 9.23
C ARG A 83 15.89 7.03 9.45
N ASP A 84 15.47 7.07 10.70
CA ASP A 84 14.07 6.96 11.11
C ASP A 84 13.54 8.36 11.51
N PHE A 85 12.29 8.43 11.93
CA PHE A 85 11.59 9.65 12.31
C PHE A 85 11.13 9.57 13.78
N PRO A 86 12.05 9.49 14.77
CA PRO A 86 11.70 9.24 16.18
C PRO A 86 10.80 10.32 16.79
N HIS A 87 10.78 11.53 16.22
CA HIS A 87 9.87 12.59 16.65
C HIS A 87 8.50 12.53 15.95
N GLY A 88 8.31 11.64 14.97
CA GLY A 88 7.09 11.52 14.19
C GLY A 88 6.93 12.60 13.13
N PHE A 89 8.03 13.24 12.71
CA PHE A 89 8.03 14.31 11.71
C PHE A 89 9.15 14.11 10.69
N LEU A 90 8.96 14.64 9.49
CA LEU A 90 10.04 14.79 8.52
C LEU A 90 11.16 15.68 9.10
N LEU A 91 12.36 15.53 8.52
CA LEU A 91 13.54 16.28 8.91
C LEU A 91 13.56 17.66 8.25
N GLY A 92 14.44 18.55 8.76
CA GLY A 92 14.63 19.88 8.22
C GLY A 92 13.49 20.84 8.60
N GLY A 93 13.14 21.76 7.70
CA GLY A 93 12.12 22.78 7.95
C GLY A 93 10.66 22.30 7.79
N SER A 94 10.46 21.09 7.25
CA SER A 94 9.13 20.50 7.10
C SER A 94 8.77 19.75 8.38
N LEU A 95 7.99 20.37 9.26
CA LEU A 95 7.39 19.71 10.44
C LEU A 95 6.17 18.86 10.05
N ALA A 96 6.23 18.20 8.89
CA ALA A 96 5.14 17.37 8.40
C ALA A 96 5.11 16.04 9.19
N PRO A 97 3.96 15.65 9.76
CA PRO A 97 3.84 14.38 10.48
C PRO A 97 4.13 13.17 9.59
N VAL A 98 4.83 12.19 10.14
CA VAL A 98 5.15 10.92 9.47
C VAL A 98 4.57 9.78 10.28
N TRP A 99 3.93 8.86 9.57
CA TRP A 99 3.41 7.63 10.13
C TRP A 99 3.97 6.42 9.40
N ARG A 100 4.11 5.30 10.13
CA ARG A 100 4.27 3.99 9.53
C ARG A 100 2.89 3.39 9.31
N MET A 101 2.51 3.25 8.05
CA MET A 101 1.24 2.67 7.62
C MET A 101 1.40 1.16 7.40
N SER A 102 0.42 0.37 7.85
CA SER A 102 0.36 -1.05 7.54
C SER A 102 0.25 -1.29 6.03
N ARG A 103 0.78 -2.43 5.57
CA ARG A 103 0.61 -2.87 4.18
C ARG A 103 -0.86 -3.02 3.83
N THR A 104 -1.30 -2.44 2.72
CA THR A 104 -2.64 -2.64 2.13
C THR A 104 -2.57 -2.34 0.63
N ARG A 105 -3.71 -2.31 -0.07
CA ARG A 105 -3.79 -1.88 -1.47
C ARG A 105 -3.94 -0.37 -1.57
N PHE A 106 -3.42 0.24 -2.64
CA PHE A 106 -3.70 1.64 -2.94
C PHE A 106 -5.22 1.87 -3.06
N SER A 107 -5.68 3.01 -2.54
CA SER A 107 -7.07 3.46 -2.69
C SER A 107 -7.38 3.75 -4.17
N TYR A 108 -8.63 3.54 -4.56
CA TYR A 108 -9.11 3.96 -5.89
C TYR A 108 -8.81 5.44 -6.12
N GLY A 109 -8.29 5.77 -7.31
CA GLY A 109 -7.92 7.14 -7.65
C GLY A 109 -6.54 7.57 -7.13
N ALA A 110 -5.78 6.70 -6.46
CA ALA A 110 -4.38 7.00 -6.12
C ALA A 110 -3.59 7.44 -7.36
N GLU A 111 -2.75 8.47 -7.22
CA GLU A 111 -2.05 9.10 -8.32
C GLU A 111 -0.54 8.94 -8.17
N TYR A 112 0.12 8.50 -9.23
CA TYR A 112 1.57 8.47 -9.34
C TYR A 112 2.05 9.80 -9.92
N TRP A 113 2.91 10.50 -9.18
CA TRP A 113 3.45 11.79 -9.55
C TRP A 113 4.96 11.74 -9.68
N ARG A 114 5.48 12.43 -10.70
CA ARG A 114 6.90 12.74 -10.85
C ARG A 114 7.14 14.22 -10.59
N ILE A 115 8.04 14.52 -9.67
CA ILE A 115 8.50 15.85 -9.30
C ILE A 115 9.88 16.06 -9.92
N ARG A 116 10.06 17.10 -10.73
CA ARG A 116 11.32 17.41 -11.42
C ARG A 116 12.11 18.51 -10.70
N SER A 117 13.40 18.61 -11.03
CA SER A 117 14.33 19.59 -10.46
C SER A 117 13.93 21.06 -10.65
N ASP A 118 13.14 21.38 -11.66
CA ASP A 118 12.56 22.71 -11.92
C ASP A 118 11.27 22.99 -11.13
N GLY A 119 10.78 22.01 -10.37
CA GLY A 119 9.54 22.08 -9.61
C GLY A 119 8.29 21.70 -10.40
N GLU A 120 8.41 21.26 -11.65
CA GLU A 120 7.30 20.65 -12.40
C GLU A 120 6.83 19.38 -11.68
N GLN A 121 5.52 19.24 -11.51
CA GLN A 121 4.90 18.01 -11.01
C GLN A 121 3.94 17.45 -12.06
N LYS A 122 4.19 16.23 -12.51
CA LYS A 122 3.39 15.57 -13.53
C LYS A 122 2.80 14.28 -13.01
N CYS A 123 1.47 14.15 -13.07
CA CYS A 123 0.78 12.88 -12.85
C CYS A 123 1.06 11.97 -14.04
N LEU A 124 1.70 10.82 -13.80
CA LEU A 124 2.05 9.85 -14.84
C LEU A 124 1.04 8.70 -14.94
N SER A 125 0.33 8.41 -13.85
CA SER A 125 -0.61 7.29 -13.77
C SER A 125 -1.60 7.51 -12.64
N HIS A 126 -2.74 6.83 -12.70
CA HIS A 126 -3.67 6.70 -11.58
C HIS A 126 -4.11 5.24 -11.43
N TYR A 127 -4.46 4.87 -10.21
CA TYR A 127 -4.92 3.53 -9.85
C TYR A 127 -6.44 3.42 -10.06
N ALA A 128 -6.86 2.62 -11.05
CA ALA A 128 -8.26 2.50 -11.46
C ALA A 128 -9.00 1.31 -10.80
N GLY A 129 -8.57 0.93 -9.59
CA GLY A 129 -9.16 -0.14 -8.79
C GLY A 129 -8.65 -1.53 -9.14
N ALA A 130 -8.98 -2.52 -8.30
CA ALA A 130 -8.43 -3.88 -8.33
C ALA A 130 -8.57 -4.60 -9.68
N GLY A 131 -9.69 -4.40 -10.37
CA GLY A 131 -9.95 -5.01 -11.67
C GLY A 131 -9.14 -4.40 -12.82
N ARG A 132 -8.70 -3.15 -12.70
CA ARG A 132 -7.99 -2.42 -13.77
C ARG A 132 -6.51 -2.18 -13.47
N GLY A 133 -6.14 -1.97 -12.21
CA GLY A 133 -4.79 -1.63 -11.78
C GLY A 133 -4.38 -0.20 -12.15
N TRP A 134 -3.08 0.03 -12.21
CA TRP A 134 -2.49 1.31 -12.63
C TRP A 134 -2.65 1.54 -14.14
N VAL A 135 -3.16 2.71 -14.51
CA VAL A 135 -3.31 3.10 -15.92
C VAL A 135 -1.95 3.34 -16.55
N GLY A 136 -1.66 2.66 -17.66
CA GLY A 136 -0.38 2.77 -18.36
C GLY A 136 0.74 1.88 -17.80
N ALA A 137 0.50 1.10 -16.74
CA ALA A 137 1.43 0.05 -16.34
C ALA A 137 1.53 -1.03 -17.43
N LYS A 138 2.74 -1.57 -17.65
CA LYS A 138 3.00 -2.58 -18.70
C LYS A 138 2.29 -3.90 -18.44
N ARG A 139 2.06 -4.21 -17.16
CA ARG A 139 1.37 -5.41 -16.72
C ARG A 139 0.30 -5.04 -15.71
N TRP A 140 -0.79 -5.81 -15.72
CA TRP A 140 -1.74 -5.85 -14.63
C TRP A 140 -1.38 -6.99 -13.70
N ARG A 141 -1.28 -6.69 -12.40
CA ARG A 141 -1.13 -7.68 -11.34
C ARG A 141 -2.52 -7.98 -10.78
N PRO A 142 -3.02 -9.23 -10.87
CA PRO A 142 -4.24 -9.60 -10.19
C PRO A 142 -4.11 -9.33 -8.68
N PRO A 143 -5.15 -8.76 -8.04
CA PRO A 143 -5.13 -8.45 -6.61
C PRO A 143 -4.89 -9.69 -5.75
N SER A 144 -4.18 -9.51 -4.64
CA SER A 144 -3.99 -10.56 -3.63
C SER A 144 -5.23 -10.68 -2.73
N PRO A 145 -5.75 -11.89 -2.45
CA PRO A 145 -6.86 -12.08 -1.50
C PRO A 145 -6.45 -11.94 -0.03
N VAL A 146 -5.15 -11.72 0.23
CA VAL A 146 -4.57 -11.58 1.57
C VAL A 146 -3.97 -10.18 1.83
N VAL A 147 -4.11 -9.25 0.86
CA VAL A 147 -3.71 -7.85 0.99
C VAL A 147 -4.73 -6.93 0.31
N GLY A 148 -5.20 -5.95 1.06
CA GLY A 148 -6.15 -4.95 0.59
C GLY A 148 -7.60 -5.26 0.93
N THR A 149 -8.45 -4.30 0.62
CA THR A 149 -9.86 -4.32 0.99
C THR A 149 -10.64 -5.36 0.19
N LEU A 150 -11.55 -6.02 0.89
CA LEU A 150 -12.56 -6.95 0.41
C LEU A 150 -13.94 -6.43 0.83
N ALA A 151 -14.97 -6.87 0.13
CA ALA A 151 -16.34 -6.60 0.52
C ALA A 151 -17.23 -7.83 0.32
N ARG A 152 -18.19 -8.03 1.23
CA ARG A 152 -19.33 -8.92 0.98
C ARG A 152 -20.49 -8.09 0.47
N TRP A 153 -21.02 -8.48 -0.68
CA TRP A 153 -22.23 -7.90 -1.28
C TRP A 153 -23.11 -9.06 -1.76
N GLN A 154 -24.39 -9.04 -1.38
CA GLN A 154 -25.35 -10.11 -1.68
C GLN A 154 -24.83 -11.52 -1.31
N GLY A 155 -24.15 -11.64 -0.16
CA GLY A 155 -23.63 -12.91 0.36
C GLY A 155 -22.38 -13.45 -0.36
N ARG A 156 -21.78 -12.69 -1.28
CA ARG A 156 -20.57 -13.07 -2.03
C ARG A 156 -19.42 -12.13 -1.73
N GLU A 157 -18.21 -12.67 -1.69
CA GLU A 157 -16.98 -11.91 -1.47
C GLU A 157 -16.38 -11.41 -2.79
N PHE A 158 -15.92 -10.16 -2.77
CA PHE A 158 -15.27 -9.49 -3.89
C PHE A 158 -14.02 -8.74 -3.42
N PHE A 159 -13.08 -8.53 -4.32
CA PHE A 159 -12.08 -7.47 -4.13
C PHE A 159 -12.80 -6.13 -4.14
N ALA A 160 -12.36 -5.20 -3.30
CA ALA A 160 -13.06 -3.95 -3.13
C ALA A 160 -12.08 -2.77 -3.11
N ASP A 161 -12.53 -1.66 -3.68
CA ASP A 161 -11.97 -0.34 -3.43
C ASP A 161 -13.10 0.56 -2.90
N ALA A 162 -13.07 0.87 -1.61
CA ALA A 162 -14.15 1.60 -0.93
C ALA A 162 -13.86 3.10 -0.87
N THR A 163 -14.81 3.91 -1.34
CA THR A 163 -14.81 5.38 -1.25
C THR A 163 -15.71 5.84 -0.10
N ALA A 164 -16.05 7.12 -0.01
CA ALA A 164 -16.99 7.67 0.97
C ALA A 164 -18.40 7.08 0.85
N GLU A 165 -18.87 6.84 -0.37
CA GLU A 165 -20.29 6.52 -0.61
C GLU A 165 -20.48 5.20 -1.35
N THR A 166 -19.45 4.72 -2.05
CA THR A 166 -19.54 3.57 -2.93
C THR A 166 -18.39 2.59 -2.72
N VAL A 167 -18.60 1.36 -3.15
CA VAL A 167 -17.56 0.34 -3.25
C VAL A 167 -17.46 -0.11 -4.70
N LEU A 168 -16.27 0.00 -5.28
CA LEU A 168 -15.95 -0.65 -6.55
C LEU A 168 -15.64 -2.12 -6.26
N LEU A 169 -16.57 -3.01 -6.60
CA LEU A 169 -16.40 -4.45 -6.50
C LEU A 169 -15.63 -4.97 -7.71
N THR A 170 -14.77 -5.96 -7.49
CA THR A 170 -14.05 -6.68 -8.54
C THR A 170 -14.15 -8.18 -8.31
N ALA A 171 -14.58 -8.90 -9.35
CA ALA A 171 -14.61 -10.35 -9.42
C ALA A 171 -13.58 -10.86 -10.43
N LEU A 172 -12.79 -11.88 -10.05
CA LEU A 172 -11.88 -12.58 -10.95
C LEU A 172 -12.47 -13.94 -11.30
N THR A 173 -13.05 -14.06 -12.49
CA THR A 173 -13.84 -15.22 -12.93
C THR A 173 -13.95 -15.22 -14.45
N GLU A 174 -14.09 -16.39 -15.04
CA GLU A 174 -14.33 -16.54 -16.48
C GLU A 174 -15.63 -15.85 -16.90
N ASN A 175 -16.74 -16.15 -16.19
CA ASN A 175 -18.04 -15.55 -16.42
C ASN A 175 -18.38 -14.55 -15.30
N GLY A 176 -18.71 -13.32 -15.69
CA GLY A 176 -19.02 -12.23 -14.79
C GLY A 176 -20.31 -12.42 -13.99
N PRO A 177 -20.39 -11.93 -12.74
CA PRO A 177 -21.66 -11.80 -12.04
C PRO A 177 -22.65 -10.90 -12.80
N ALA A 178 -23.95 -11.09 -12.59
CA ALA A 178 -24.96 -10.21 -13.16
C ALA A 178 -24.76 -8.76 -12.71
N GLY A 179 -24.90 -7.81 -13.64
CA GLY A 179 -24.71 -6.37 -13.38
C GLY A 179 -23.24 -5.93 -13.28
N PHE A 180 -22.27 -6.81 -13.54
CA PHE A 180 -20.86 -6.43 -13.63
C PHE A 180 -20.46 -6.24 -15.10
N ASP A 181 -19.63 -5.25 -15.35
CA ASP A 181 -19.00 -5.03 -16.65
C ASP A 181 -17.63 -5.71 -16.71
N GLN A 182 -17.30 -6.31 -17.84
CA GLN A 182 -15.96 -6.85 -18.05
C GLN A 182 -14.97 -5.70 -18.23
N VAL A 183 -13.97 -5.63 -17.35
CA VAL A 183 -12.95 -4.57 -17.38
C VAL A 183 -11.63 -5.06 -17.94
N ARG A 184 -11.38 -6.38 -17.84
CA ARG A 184 -10.27 -7.12 -18.47
C ARG A 184 -10.70 -8.57 -18.71
N PRO A 185 -10.00 -9.34 -19.56
CA PRO A 185 -10.21 -10.78 -19.63
C PRO A 185 -10.14 -11.43 -18.25
N GLY A 186 -11.21 -12.10 -17.84
CA GLY A 186 -11.32 -12.73 -16.52
C GLY A 186 -11.51 -11.78 -15.33
N ALA A 187 -11.67 -10.47 -15.53
CA ALA A 187 -11.91 -9.49 -14.47
C ALA A 187 -13.14 -8.63 -14.77
N TRP A 188 -14.02 -8.52 -13.78
CA TRP A 188 -15.31 -7.88 -13.88
C TRP A 188 -15.49 -6.91 -12.72
N SER A 189 -16.14 -5.77 -12.95
CA SER A 189 -16.38 -4.80 -11.89
C SER A 189 -17.80 -4.25 -11.91
N ALA A 190 -18.28 -3.86 -10.72
CA ALA A 190 -19.50 -3.10 -10.53
C ALA A 190 -19.30 -2.11 -9.39
N THR A 191 -19.98 -0.97 -9.45
CA THR A 191 -20.01 0.00 -8.35
C THR A 191 -21.34 -0.14 -7.62
N VAL A 192 -21.29 -0.31 -6.31
CA VAL A 192 -22.47 -0.45 -5.45
C VAL A 192 -22.40 0.54 -4.28
N PRO A 193 -23.52 0.89 -3.64
CA PRO A 193 -23.51 1.70 -2.44
C PRO A 193 -22.71 1.04 -1.30
N LEU A 194 -21.94 1.84 -0.56
CA LEU A 194 -21.18 1.37 0.60
C LEU A 194 -22.08 0.78 1.69
N SER A 195 -23.29 1.31 1.85
CA SER A 195 -24.30 0.83 2.79
C SER A 195 -24.82 -0.58 2.50
N GLU A 196 -24.60 -1.11 1.28
CA GLU A 196 -24.98 -2.47 0.91
C GLU A 196 -23.85 -3.49 1.11
N CYS A 197 -22.69 -3.04 1.58
CA CYS A 197 -21.48 -3.86 1.67
C CYS A 197 -21.01 -4.04 3.11
N GLU A 198 -20.61 -5.27 3.45
CA GLU A 198 -19.70 -5.48 4.59
C GLU A 198 -18.27 -5.33 4.10
N VAL A 199 -17.59 -4.25 4.47
CA VAL A 199 -16.21 -3.96 4.04
C VAL A 199 -15.23 -4.47 5.10
N PHE A 200 -14.17 -5.17 4.69
CA PHE A 200 -13.18 -5.73 5.60
C PHE A 200 -11.83 -5.93 4.90
N GLU A 201 -10.78 -6.16 5.68
CA GLU A 201 -9.47 -6.58 5.17
C GLU A 201 -9.06 -7.85 5.91
N ARG A 202 -8.57 -8.83 5.16
CA ARG A 202 -8.08 -10.09 5.71
C ARG A 202 -6.58 -10.03 5.85
N VAL A 203 -6.09 -10.17 7.08
CA VAL A 203 -4.66 -10.15 7.40
C VAL A 203 -4.24 -11.54 7.84
N TYR A 204 -3.28 -12.12 7.12
CA TYR A 204 -2.67 -13.38 7.49
C TYR A 204 -1.25 -13.16 8.02
N THR A 205 -0.98 -13.68 9.21
CA THR A 205 0.33 -13.67 9.83
C THR A 205 0.85 -15.10 10.01
N ALA A 206 2.16 -15.23 10.12
CA ALA A 206 2.85 -16.48 10.35
C ALA A 206 4.19 -16.20 11.02
N GLN A 207 4.98 -17.25 11.22
CA GLN A 207 6.39 -17.15 11.57
C GLN A 207 7.27 -17.87 10.55
N VAL A 208 8.44 -17.30 10.26
CA VAL A 208 9.52 -17.93 9.50
C VAL A 208 10.76 -17.94 10.39
N ASP A 209 11.26 -19.13 10.73
CA ASP A 209 12.41 -19.32 11.62
C ASP A 209 12.27 -18.54 12.95
N GLY A 210 11.04 -18.52 13.50
CA GLY A 210 10.68 -17.82 14.74
C GLY A 210 10.37 -16.32 14.56
N ILE A 211 10.56 -15.74 13.37
CA ILE A 211 10.34 -14.32 13.11
C ILE A 211 8.91 -14.07 12.63
N PRO A 212 8.16 -13.13 13.25
CA PRO A 212 6.80 -12.82 12.83
C PRO A 212 6.79 -12.16 11.46
N VAL A 213 5.93 -12.66 10.58
CA VAL A 213 5.74 -12.15 9.22
C VAL A 213 4.25 -11.99 8.90
N ARG A 214 3.93 -11.08 7.98
CA ARG A 214 2.66 -11.01 7.27
C ARG A 214 2.80 -11.69 5.92
N ILE A 215 1.85 -12.53 5.55
CA ILE A 215 1.78 -13.15 4.23
C ILE A 215 1.20 -12.14 3.24
N LEU A 216 1.93 -11.83 2.17
CA LEU A 216 1.50 -10.90 1.12
C LEU A 216 0.87 -11.62 -0.07
N ARG A 217 1.39 -12.81 -0.37
CA ARG A 217 0.90 -13.69 -1.43
C ARG A 217 1.43 -15.10 -1.19
N ARG A 218 0.68 -16.10 -1.68
CA ARG A 218 1.14 -17.47 -1.80
C ARG A 218 0.97 -17.93 -3.25
N ALA A 219 1.99 -18.56 -3.81
CA ALA A 219 1.99 -19.08 -5.17
C ALA A 219 2.66 -20.46 -5.19
N GLY A 220 1.84 -21.52 -5.19
CA GLY A 220 2.34 -22.90 -5.08
C GLY A 220 3.15 -23.10 -3.79
N ASP A 221 4.41 -23.49 -3.96
CA ASP A 221 5.34 -23.82 -2.88
C ASP A 221 6.07 -22.60 -2.30
N THR A 222 5.80 -21.38 -2.79
CA THR A 222 6.41 -20.16 -2.26
C THR A 222 5.40 -19.20 -1.66
N ALA A 223 5.87 -18.37 -0.73
CA ALA A 223 5.13 -17.28 -0.15
C ALA A 223 5.96 -15.99 -0.19
N GLU A 224 5.35 -14.90 -0.65
CA GLU A 224 5.87 -13.54 -0.45
C GLU A 224 5.46 -13.09 0.95
N VAL A 225 6.43 -12.66 1.76
CA VAL A 225 6.21 -12.26 3.15
C VAL A 225 6.82 -10.90 3.45
N LEU A 226 6.14 -10.14 4.30
CA LEU A 226 6.61 -8.90 4.93
C LEU A 226 7.02 -9.23 6.36
N LEU A 227 8.23 -8.84 6.77
CA LEU A 227 8.63 -8.99 8.17
C LEU A 227 7.88 -7.97 9.04
N LEU A 228 7.41 -8.42 10.20
CA LEU A 228 6.82 -7.56 11.23
C LEU A 228 7.87 -7.05 12.24
N SER A 229 9.14 -7.36 11.99
CA SER A 229 10.32 -6.80 12.65
C SER A 229 11.04 -5.87 11.68
N ASP A 230 11.63 -4.80 12.21
CA ASP A 230 12.55 -3.92 11.49
C ASP A 230 14.01 -4.10 11.94
N ASP A 231 14.33 -5.22 12.61
CA ASP A 231 15.71 -5.57 12.97
C ASP A 231 16.44 -6.20 11.76
N PRO A 232 17.58 -5.63 11.30
CA PRO A 232 18.40 -6.21 10.24
C PRO A 232 18.86 -7.65 10.51
N ALA A 233 19.10 -8.03 11.77
CA ALA A 233 19.50 -9.38 12.14
C ALA A 233 18.36 -10.39 11.91
N ASP A 234 17.12 -9.99 12.17
CA ASP A 234 15.94 -10.79 11.86
C ASP A 234 15.74 -10.92 10.35
N ALA A 235 15.94 -9.83 9.61
CA ALA A 235 15.90 -9.84 8.15
C ALA A 235 16.94 -10.82 7.57
N GLN A 236 18.18 -10.77 8.06
CA GLN A 236 19.24 -11.68 7.65
C GLN A 236 18.89 -13.15 7.94
N ARG A 237 18.29 -13.44 9.10
CA ARG A 237 17.88 -14.80 9.48
C ARG A 237 16.84 -15.39 8.52
N VAL A 238 15.86 -14.59 8.11
CA VAL A 238 14.81 -15.02 7.18
C VAL A 238 15.31 -15.08 5.72
N GLY A 239 16.34 -14.29 5.40
CA GLY A 239 16.81 -14.04 4.04
C GLY A 239 16.03 -12.91 3.34
N ALA A 240 15.52 -11.95 4.11
CA ALA A 240 14.73 -10.83 3.61
C ALA A 240 15.62 -9.69 3.11
N GLY A 241 15.18 -9.04 2.02
CA GLY A 241 15.81 -7.84 1.48
C GLY A 241 15.14 -6.58 1.98
N LEU A 242 15.92 -5.51 2.15
CA LEU A 242 15.39 -4.17 2.43
C LEU A 242 14.72 -3.63 1.16
N VAL A 243 13.41 -3.36 1.22
CA VAL A 243 12.66 -2.78 0.09
C VAL A 243 12.53 -1.26 0.21
N GLU A 244 12.47 -0.76 1.45
CA GLU A 244 12.55 0.65 1.83
C GLU A 244 12.98 0.75 3.30
N ALA A 245 13.25 1.95 3.81
CA ALA A 245 13.69 2.15 5.19
C ALA A 245 12.78 1.42 6.20
N GLY A 246 13.38 0.46 6.93
CA GLY A 246 12.71 -0.37 7.93
C GLY A 246 11.74 -1.43 7.40
N VAL A 247 11.55 -1.57 6.09
CA VAL A 247 10.62 -2.57 5.53
C VAL A 247 11.42 -3.65 4.84
N PHE A 248 11.22 -4.89 5.29
CA PHE A 248 11.89 -6.07 4.78
C PHE A 248 10.88 -7.05 4.19
N GLU A 249 11.17 -7.54 2.99
CA GLU A 249 10.35 -8.55 2.32
C GLU A 249 11.21 -9.73 1.86
N ALA A 250 10.60 -10.92 1.82
CA ALA A 250 11.26 -12.14 1.37
C ALA A 250 10.30 -12.99 0.52
N VAL A 251 10.87 -13.80 -0.37
CA VAL A 251 10.20 -14.96 -0.93
C VAL A 251 10.74 -16.19 -0.21
N VAL A 252 9.86 -16.91 0.47
CA VAL A 252 10.22 -18.09 1.27
C VAL A 252 9.51 -19.33 0.76
N ASP A 253 10.05 -20.51 1.07
CA ASP A 253 9.32 -21.77 0.91
C ASP A 253 8.11 -21.76 1.85
N ALA A 254 6.92 -22.05 1.31
CA ALA A 254 5.67 -22.03 2.07
C ALA A 254 5.66 -23.04 3.23
N ARG A 255 6.49 -24.09 3.18
CA ARG A 255 6.66 -25.07 4.26
C ARG A 255 7.40 -24.52 5.47
N ARG A 256 8.12 -23.39 5.33
CA ARG A 256 8.76 -22.68 6.46
C ARG A 256 7.75 -21.86 7.27
N LEU A 257 6.54 -21.64 6.75
CA LEU A 257 5.50 -20.91 7.46
C LEU A 257 4.94 -21.76 8.59
N THR A 258 5.11 -21.28 9.81
CA THR A 258 4.55 -21.88 11.03
C THR A 258 3.59 -20.89 11.69
N ASN A 259 2.74 -21.37 12.60
CA ASN A 259 1.82 -20.53 13.37
C ASN A 259 0.96 -19.59 12.49
N VAL A 260 0.46 -20.11 11.36
CA VAL A 260 -0.36 -19.33 10.42
C VAL A 260 -1.70 -18.97 11.07
N GLN A 261 -2.00 -17.68 11.10
CA GLN A 261 -3.23 -17.12 11.65
C GLN A 261 -3.87 -16.16 10.65
N GLY A 262 -5.20 -16.07 10.66
CA GLY A 262 -5.96 -15.14 9.82
C GLY A 262 -6.94 -14.35 10.68
N VAL A 263 -6.98 -13.04 10.47
CA VAL A 263 -7.92 -12.13 11.12
C VAL A 263 -8.65 -11.32 10.05
N GLU A 264 -9.96 -11.15 10.22
CA GLU A 264 -10.76 -10.21 9.43
C GLU A 264 -11.00 -8.94 10.23
N ASN A 265 -10.46 -7.83 9.75
CA ASN A 265 -10.69 -6.52 10.32
C ASN A 265 -11.86 -5.88 9.57
N GLN A 266 -13.02 -5.81 10.21
CA GLN A 266 -14.20 -5.18 9.62
C GLN A 266 -14.10 -3.66 9.71
N TRP A 267 -14.48 -2.99 8.64
CA TRP A 267 -14.68 -1.55 8.66
C TRP A 267 -16.05 -1.27 9.28
N VAL A 268 -16.03 -0.60 10.42
CA VAL A 268 -17.24 -0.10 11.06
C VAL A 268 -17.28 1.40 10.79
N SER A 269 -18.32 1.86 10.09
CA SER A 269 -18.58 3.29 9.96
C SER A 269 -18.72 3.86 11.36
N SER A 270 -17.80 4.71 11.78
CA SER A 270 -17.95 5.48 13.03
C SER A 270 -18.98 6.59 12.81
N ALA A 271 -20.24 6.18 12.59
CA ALA A 271 -21.42 6.98 12.85
C ALA A 271 -21.78 6.72 14.32
N ASP A 272 -21.04 7.37 15.23
CA ASP A 272 -21.32 7.59 16.65
C ASP A 272 -20.00 7.73 17.44
N LYS A 273 -19.29 8.84 17.23
CA LYS A 273 -18.50 9.52 18.27
C LYS A 273 -18.49 11.02 17.99
#